data_AF-A0A2G4SVR3-F1
#
_entry.id   AF-A0A2G4SVR3-F1
#
_cell.length_a   1.000
_cell.length_b   1.000
_cell.length_c   1.000
_cell.angle_alpha   90.00
_cell.angle_beta   90.00
_cell.angle_gamma   90.00
#
_symmetry.space_group_name_H-M   'P 1'
#
loop_
_entity.id
_entity.type
_entity.pdbx_description
1 polymer ?
#
loop_
_entity_poly.entity_id
_entity_poly.type
_entity_poly.pdbx_seq_one_letter_code
_entity_poly.pdbx_strand_id
1 'polypeptide(L)' 'MIWSCFHANGFGPLILIDGTVDQDKYINILAQNYHSWFAQLCQQEDRGFIFQ' A
#
# COMPACT_ATOMS: atom_id res chain seq x y z
N MET A 1 12.79 8.94 -2.29
CA MET A 1 11.41 9.03 -2.83
C MET A 1 10.44 8.61 -1.75
N ILE A 2 9.18 9.04 -1.80
CA ILE A 2 8.15 8.60 -0.85
C ILE A 2 7.11 7.81 -1.64
N TRP A 3 6.66 6.69 -1.09
CA TRP A 3 5.51 5.97 -1.59
C TRP A 3 4.44 5.88 -0.51
N SER A 4 3.19 6.01 -0.93
CA SER A 4 2.03 5.79 -0.08
C SER A 4 0.84 5.41 -0.95
N CYS A 5 -0.21 4.91 -0.30
CA CYS A 5 -1.52 4.70 -0.91
C CYS A 5 -2.59 5.32 -0.01
N PHE A 6 -3.80 5.50 -0.55
CA PHE A 6 -4.93 6.01 0.20
C PHE A 6 -6.23 5.40 -0.32
N HIS A 7 -7.28 5.52 0.47
CA HIS A 7 -8.67 5.23 0.10
C HIS A 7 -9.56 6.36 0.59
N ALA A 8 -10.85 6.33 0.23
CA ALA A 8 -11.80 7.39 0.58
C ALA A 8 -11.89 7.72 2.09
N ASN A 9 -11.55 6.77 2.96
CA ASN A 9 -11.67 6.92 4.42
C ASN A 9 -10.32 7.13 5.13
N GLY A 10 -9.18 7.15 4.42
CA GLY A 10 -7.89 7.28 5.09
C GLY A 10 -6.66 7.02 4.23
N PHE A 11 -5.50 7.17 4.88
CA PHE A 11 -4.20 6.92 4.29
C PHE A 11 -3.68 5.53 4.67
N GLY A 12 -3.02 4.89 3.72
CA GLY A 12 -2.24 3.69 3.95
C GLY A 12 -0.81 4.00 4.42
N PRO A 13 0.09 3.00 4.35
CA PRO A 13 1.46 3.14 4.80
C PRO A 13 2.20 4.28 4.09
N LEU A 14 3.04 5.01 4.82
CA LEU A 14 3.95 6.02 4.28
C LEU A 14 5.38 5.48 4.35
N ILE A 15 6.01 5.27 3.20
CA ILE A 15 7.29 4.56 3.09
C ILE A 15 8.33 5.45 2.44
N LEU A 16 9.49 5.55 3.10
CA LEU A 16 10.69 6.16 2.55
C LEU A 16 11.41 5.14 1.68
N ILE A 17 11.72 5.53 0.44
CA ILE A 17 12.40 4.68 -0.53
C ILE A 17 13.68 5.35 -0.98
N ASP A 18 14.78 4.60 -0.91
CA ASP A 18 16.08 5.06 -1.37
C ASP A 18 16.23 4.92 -2.89
N GLY A 19 16.64 6.04 -3.51
CA GLY A 19 16.88 6.13 -4.95
C GLY A 19 15.60 6.07 -5.79
N THR A 20 15.76 5.59 -7.02
CA THR A 20 14.66 5.36 -7.96
C THR A 20 13.96 4.03 -7.68
N VAL A 21 12.68 3.96 -8.07
CA VAL A 21 11.90 2.72 -8.06
C VAL A 21 11.85 2.15 -9.45
N ASP A 22 12.37 0.93 -9.57
CA ASP A 22 12.13 0.04 -10.70
C ASP A 22 10.98 -0.92 -10.36
N GLN A 23 10.69 -1.82 -11.29
CA GLN A 23 9.60 -2.78 -11.15
C GLN A 23 9.79 -3.71 -9.94
N ASP A 24 11.00 -4.23 -9.70
CA ASP A 24 11.27 -5.18 -8.62
C ASP A 24 11.13 -4.52 -7.25
N LYS A 25 11.65 -3.30 -7.09
CA LYS A 25 11.45 -2.51 -5.88
C LYS A 25 9.98 -2.22 -5.64
N TYR A 26 9.23 -1.89 -6.68
CA TYR A 26 7.80 -1.63 -6.56
C TYR A 26 7.03 -2.87 -6.10
N ILE A 27 7.29 -4.03 -6.71
CA ILE A 27 6.69 -5.32 -6.30
C ILE A 27 7.02 -5.62 -4.84
N ASN A 28 8.28 -5.41 -4.42
CA ASN A 28 8.69 -5.62 -3.03
C ASN A 28 7.97 -4.70 -2.05
N ILE A 29 7.79 -3.42 -2.39
CA ILE A 29 7.02 -2.47 -1.57
C ILE A 29 5.59 -2.97 -1.37
N LEU A 30 4.94 -3.42 -2.45
CA LEU A 30 3.58 -3.94 -2.38
C LEU A 30 3.49 -5.23 -1.55
N ALA A 31 4.40 -6.17 -1.76
CA ALA A 31 4.40 -7.45 -1.06
C ALA A 31 4.64 -7.28 0.45
N GLN A 32 5.56 -6.40 0.83
CA GLN A 32 5.99 -6.24 2.22
C GLN A 32 5.11 -5.31 3.04
N ASN A 33 4.52 -4.28 2.41
CA ASN A 33 3.84 -3.21 3.15
C ASN A 33 2.38 -3.07 2.75
N TYR A 34 2.08 -3.12 1.46
CA TYR A 34 0.71 -2.93 0.98
C TYR A 34 -0.19 -4.12 1.34
N HIS A 35 0.25 -5.34 1.05
CA HIS A 35 -0.62 -6.53 1.17
C HIS A 35 -1.12 -6.75 2.60
N SER A 36 -0.22 -6.71 3.59
CA SER A 36 -0.59 -6.89 5.00
C SER A 36 -1.52 -5.79 5.49
N TRP A 37 -1.23 -4.53 5.13
CA TRP A 37 -2.11 -3.41 5.47
C TRP A 37 -3.50 -3.54 4.82
N PHE A 38 -3.54 -3.91 3.53
CA PHE A 38 -4.79 -4.03 2.80
C PHE A 38 -5.67 -5.16 3.34
N ALA A 39 -5.06 -6.30 3.70
CA ALA A 39 -5.78 -7.39 4.35
C ALA A 39 -6.39 -6.95 5.69
N GLN A 40 -5.65 -6.18 6.50
CA GLN A 40 -6.16 -5.62 7.74
C GLN A 40 -7.29 -4.61 7.51
N LEU A 41 -7.15 -3.73 6.51
CA LEU A 41 -8.17 -2.76 6.16
C LEU A 41 -9.49 -3.44 5.74
N CYS A 42 -9.42 -4.46 4.87
CA CYS A 42 -10.59 -5.24 4.45
C CYS A 42 -11.29 -5.92 5.63
N GLN A 43 -10.53 -6.43 6.61
CA GLN A 43 -11.09 -7.02 7.82
C GLN A 43 -11.75 -5.99 8.74
N GLN A 44 -11.14 -4.81 8.89
CA GLN A 44 -11.65 -3.76 9.78
C GLN A 44 -12.92 -3.11 9.25
N GLU A 45 -13.01 -2.91 7.94
CA GLU A 45 -14.12 -2.19 7.31
C GLU A 45 -15.21 -3.15 6.82
N ASP A 46 -15.02 -4.47 6.99
CA ASP A 46 -15.90 -5.56 6.52
C ASP A 46 -16.43 -5.33 5.09
N ARG A 47 -15.56 -4.80 4.22
CA ARG A 47 -15.92 -4.39 2.87
C ARG A 47 -14.80 -4.64 1.87
N GLY A 48 -15.19 -4.95 0.64
CA GLY A 48 -14.26 -4.99 -0.49
C GLY A 48 -13.89 -3.59 -0.96
N PHE A 49 -12.64 -3.41 -1.38
CA PHE A 49 -12.15 -2.20 -2.03
C PHE A 49 -11.85 -2.50 -3.50
N ILE A 50 -12.16 -1.54 -4.37
CA ILE A 50 -11.80 -1.61 -5.78
C ILE A 50 -10.50 -0.85 -5.96
N PHE A 51 -9.51 -1.49 -6.60
CA PHE A 51 -8.33 -0.80 -7.08
C PHE A 51 -8.70 0.03 -8.31
N GLN A 52 -8.48 1.34 -8.24
CA GLN A 52 -8.63 2.27 -9.35
C GLN A 52 -7.28 2.80 -9.80
#